data_AF-A0A7S0AEI5-F1
#
_entry.id   AF-A0A7S0AEI5-F1
#
_cell.length_a   1.000
_cell.length_b   1.000
_cell.length_c   1.000
_cell.angle_alpha   90.00
_cell.angle_beta   90.00
_cell.angle_gamma   90.00
#
_symmetry.space_group_name_H-M   'P 1'
#
loop_
_entity.id
_entity.type
_entity.pdbx_description
1 polymer ?
#
loop_
_entity_poly.entity_id
_entity_poly.type
_entity_poly.pdbx_seq_one_letter_code
_entity_poly.pdbx_strand_id
1 'polypeptide(L)'
;ADVIVMGTSPHATKADQEVLRVIMALAALPKEDSVTGEVFAEVRLNQSADVVQEILPIADGIVARQAVYRTLCLCSLVPAVGLCYSEMMSFKVGSHLFLKPAPRSLWGLPFGQACQAFPHAVVLGLAQDVDGGLFHEGSSTLVPRRTQAIQAGDHLVLLATTKDLDDDMRSQRAGPATGDRVKAALSNSHLMSGLSARIIKHQSGGAPGPTTTPWRSVSPGRASLPLTDGKPKLVIMVGCPLDFPHLLAQLDLYLSVGSTVHILS
;
A
#
# COMPACT_ATOMS: atom_id res chain seq x y z
N ALA A 1 20.17 1.10 -4.40
CA ALA A 1 19.94 1.08 -2.95
C ALA A 1 18.80 2.04 -2.68
N ASP A 2 17.85 1.67 -1.82
CA ASP A 2 16.73 2.54 -1.48
C ASP A 2 17.15 3.42 -0.30
N VAL A 3 16.92 4.73 -0.38
CA VAL A 3 17.42 5.70 0.62
C VAL A 3 16.24 6.39 1.29
N ILE A 4 16.25 6.44 2.61
CA ILE A 4 15.25 7.16 3.41
C ILE A 4 15.97 8.27 4.17
N VAL A 5 15.54 9.50 3.96
CA VAL A 5 16.11 10.71 4.58
C VAL A 5 15.07 11.30 5.53
N MET A 6 15.45 11.50 6.79
CA MET A 6 14.59 12.09 7.82
C MET A 6 15.29 13.25 8.52
N GLY A 7 14.51 14.31 8.81
CA GLY A 7 14.99 15.46 9.56
C GLY A 7 14.80 15.26 11.06
N THR A 8 15.88 15.42 11.84
CA THR A 8 15.88 15.15 13.28
C THR A 8 15.42 16.34 14.11
N SER A 9 15.55 17.57 13.57
CA SER A 9 15.23 18.77 14.32
C SER A 9 13.78 18.81 14.83
N PRO A 10 13.49 19.32 16.03
CA PRO A 10 12.11 19.54 16.48
C PRO A 10 11.41 20.64 15.68
N HIS A 11 12.15 21.58 15.07
CA HIS A 11 11.59 22.67 14.28
C HIS A 11 11.46 22.27 12.81
N ALA A 12 10.26 22.44 12.24
CA ALA A 12 9.96 22.01 10.86
C ALA A 12 10.96 22.56 9.83
N THR A 13 11.20 23.87 9.84
CA THR A 13 12.15 24.51 8.89
C THR A 13 13.56 23.96 9.01
N LYS A 14 14.05 23.69 10.24
CA LYS A 14 15.40 23.17 10.44
C LYS A 14 15.50 21.70 10.03
N ALA A 15 14.48 20.89 10.34
CA ALA A 15 14.40 19.50 9.93
C ALA A 15 14.40 19.38 8.39
N ASP A 16 13.59 20.19 7.72
CA ASP A 16 13.55 20.20 6.25
C ASP A 16 14.87 20.68 5.64
N GLN A 17 15.55 21.65 6.26
CA GLN A 17 16.90 22.07 5.84
C GLN A 17 17.94 20.94 5.98
N GLU A 18 17.86 20.11 7.01
CA GLU A 18 18.72 18.92 7.16
C GLU A 18 18.47 17.93 6.01
N VAL A 19 17.20 17.63 5.74
CA VAL A 19 16.77 16.74 4.66
C VAL A 19 17.25 17.25 3.31
N LEU A 20 17.02 18.52 2.99
CA LEU A 20 17.43 19.14 1.72
C LEU A 20 18.95 19.11 1.53
N ARG A 21 19.75 19.25 2.60
CA ARG A 21 21.22 19.12 2.50
C ARG A 21 21.65 17.71 2.10
N VAL A 22 20.99 16.69 2.66
CA VAL A 22 21.26 15.30 2.28
C VAL A 22 20.84 15.06 0.83
N ILE A 23 19.66 15.53 0.42
CA ILE A 23 19.19 15.40 -0.97
C ILE A 23 20.14 16.09 -1.96
N MET A 24 20.61 17.31 -1.65
CA MET A 24 21.63 17.99 -2.47
C MET A 24 22.95 17.21 -2.51
N ALA A 25 23.37 16.61 -1.40
CA ALA A 25 24.58 15.79 -1.36
C ALA A 25 24.45 14.53 -2.22
N LEU A 26 23.28 13.87 -2.20
CA LEU A 26 22.98 12.73 -3.07
C LEU A 26 22.96 13.14 -4.54
N ALA A 27 22.38 14.29 -4.87
CA ALA A 27 22.35 14.82 -6.24
C ALA A 27 23.74 15.20 -6.76
N ALA A 28 24.67 15.56 -5.87
CA ALA A 28 26.03 15.94 -6.21
C ALA A 28 27.00 14.74 -6.38
N LEU A 29 26.54 13.51 -6.13
CA LEU A 29 27.37 12.31 -6.33
C LEU A 29 27.80 12.18 -7.79
N PRO A 30 29.04 11.73 -8.08
CA PRO A 30 29.47 11.38 -9.43
C PRO A 30 28.51 10.36 -10.06
N LYS A 31 28.35 10.40 -11.40
CA LYS A 31 27.43 9.49 -12.11
C LYS A 31 27.71 8.00 -11.83
N GLU A 32 28.98 7.66 -11.63
CA GLU A 32 29.44 6.30 -11.32
C GLU A 32 28.95 5.82 -9.94
N ASP A 33 28.74 6.75 -9.01
CA ASP A 33 28.25 6.52 -7.64
C ASP A 33 26.80 6.99 -7.45
N SER A 34 26.07 7.21 -8.54
CA SER A 34 24.70 7.73 -8.47
C SER A 34 23.78 6.71 -7.80
N VAL A 35 22.84 7.23 -7.00
CA VAL A 35 21.82 6.40 -6.37
C VAL A 35 20.89 5.86 -7.45
N THR A 36 20.82 4.54 -7.56
CA THR A 36 20.00 3.84 -8.57
C THR A 36 18.63 3.38 -8.04
N GLY A 37 18.39 3.48 -6.73
CA GLY A 37 17.11 3.14 -6.12
C GLY A 37 16.26 4.36 -5.83
N GLU A 38 15.10 4.12 -5.21
CA GLU A 38 14.17 5.19 -4.83
C GLU A 38 14.70 5.96 -3.62
N VAL A 39 14.45 7.28 -3.60
CA VAL A 39 14.84 8.14 -2.49
C VAL A 39 13.58 8.75 -1.87
N PHE A 40 13.34 8.47 -0.59
CA PHE A 40 12.19 9.01 0.14
C PHE A 40 12.67 10.01 1.18
N ALA A 41 12.17 11.24 1.11
CA ALA A 41 12.55 12.33 1.99
C ALA A 41 11.36 12.73 2.87
N GLU A 42 11.42 12.45 4.17
CA GLU A 42 10.41 12.97 5.09
C GLU A 42 10.61 14.47 5.27
N VAL A 43 9.61 15.26 4.86
CA VAL A 43 9.59 16.72 5.05
C VAL A 43 8.35 17.12 5.84
N ARG A 44 8.39 18.29 6.48
CA ARG A 44 7.30 18.78 7.35
C ARG A 44 6.52 19.93 6.73
N LEU A 45 7.10 20.64 5.76
CA LEU A 45 6.45 21.70 5.00
C LEU A 45 6.15 21.21 3.58
N ASN A 46 4.95 21.53 3.06
CA ASN A 46 4.57 21.16 1.70
C ASN A 46 5.52 21.74 0.65
N GLN A 47 5.97 22.99 0.83
CA GLN A 47 6.87 23.63 -0.13
C GLN A 47 8.20 22.89 -0.24
N SER A 48 8.64 22.20 0.82
CA SER A 48 9.87 21.42 0.81
C SER A 48 9.73 20.15 -0.02
N ALA A 49 8.52 19.57 -0.12
CA ALA A 49 8.30 18.35 -0.90
C ALA A 49 8.54 18.59 -2.39
N ASP A 50 8.02 19.70 -2.92
CA ASP A 50 8.22 20.10 -4.32
C ASP A 50 9.72 20.33 -4.61
N VAL A 51 10.43 20.96 -3.68
CA VAL A 51 11.87 21.25 -3.82
C VAL A 51 12.71 19.98 -3.82
N VAL A 52 12.33 18.94 -3.09
CA VAL A 52 13.06 17.64 -3.07
C VAL A 52 13.13 17.07 -4.48
N GLN A 53 12.00 17.01 -5.18
CA GLN A 53 11.93 16.43 -6.53
C GLN A 53 12.67 17.28 -7.57
N GLU A 54 12.65 18.61 -7.41
CA GLU A 54 13.42 19.52 -8.28
C GLU A 54 14.94 19.35 -8.12
N ILE A 55 15.43 19.07 -6.91
CA ILE A 55 16.87 18.87 -6.66
C ILE A 55 17.32 17.47 -7.13
N LEU A 56 16.52 16.45 -6.84
CA LEU A 56 16.82 15.07 -7.18
C LEU A 56 15.56 14.41 -7.76
N PRO A 57 15.44 14.30 -9.10
CA PRO A 57 14.20 13.83 -9.75
C PRO A 57 13.73 12.43 -9.37
N ILE A 58 14.62 11.58 -8.85
CA ILE A 58 14.31 10.24 -8.36
C ILE A 58 13.84 10.23 -6.88
N ALA A 59 13.74 11.41 -6.25
CA ALA A 59 13.38 11.56 -4.86
C ALA A 59 11.95 12.07 -4.69
N ASP A 60 11.23 11.44 -3.76
CA ASP A 60 9.87 11.80 -3.37
C ASP A 60 9.85 12.46 -1.98
N GLY A 61 9.26 13.65 -1.91
CA GLY A 61 9.00 14.36 -0.66
C GLY A 61 7.74 13.85 0.03
N ILE A 62 7.87 13.29 1.23
CA ILE A 62 6.74 12.75 2.01
C ILE A 62 6.43 13.67 3.19
N VAL A 63 5.23 14.27 3.18
CA VAL A 63 4.72 15.09 4.30
C VAL A 63 3.99 14.23 5.33
N ALA A 64 4.72 13.34 6.02
CA ALA A 64 4.15 12.28 6.85
C ALA A 64 3.15 12.77 7.91
N ARG A 65 3.41 13.94 8.51
CA ARG A 65 2.56 14.53 9.55
C ARG A 65 1.14 14.85 9.07
N GLN A 66 0.96 15.20 7.78
CA GLN A 66 -0.37 15.47 7.24
C GLN A 66 -1.22 14.20 7.14
N ALA A 67 -0.60 13.08 6.77
CA ALA A 67 -1.28 11.79 6.74
C ALA A 67 -1.79 11.43 8.15
N VAL A 68 -0.96 11.63 9.18
CA VAL A 68 -1.34 11.41 10.59
C VAL A 68 -2.53 12.29 10.98
N TYR A 69 -2.48 13.60 10.70
CA TYR A 69 -3.59 14.50 11.03
C TYR A 69 -4.89 14.13 10.32
N ARG A 70 -4.82 13.77 9.03
CA ARG A 70 -5.99 13.29 8.28
C ARG A 70 -6.58 12.04 8.91
N THR A 71 -5.76 11.07 9.30
CA THR A 71 -6.21 9.86 9.99
C THR A 71 -6.86 10.19 11.34
N LEU A 72 -6.31 11.11 12.14
CA LEU A 72 -6.91 11.55 13.40
C LEU A 72 -8.28 12.24 13.21
N CYS A 73 -8.40 13.08 12.18
CA CYS A 73 -9.67 13.69 11.81
C CYS A 73 -10.68 12.62 11.38
N LEU A 74 -10.28 11.63 10.57
CA LEU A 74 -11.14 10.50 10.19
C LEU A 74 -11.57 9.69 11.42
N CYS A 75 -10.68 9.43 12.37
CA CYS A 75 -11.03 8.76 13.64
C CYS A 75 -12.05 9.55 14.45
N SER A 76 -12.04 10.88 14.37
CA SER A 76 -12.97 11.74 15.12
C SER A 76 -14.32 11.89 14.42
N LEU A 77 -14.33 12.03 13.08
CA LEU A 77 -15.54 12.25 12.30
C LEU A 77 -16.28 10.96 11.97
N VAL A 78 -15.55 9.91 11.60
CA VAL A 78 -16.08 8.60 11.23
C VAL A 78 -15.16 7.51 11.79
N PRO A 79 -15.30 7.16 13.09
CA PRO A 79 -14.34 6.30 13.79
C PRO A 79 -14.04 4.97 13.08
N ALA A 80 -15.06 4.34 12.48
CA ALA A 80 -14.88 3.11 11.72
C ALA A 80 -13.91 3.28 10.54
N VAL A 81 -14.02 4.39 9.79
CA VAL A 81 -13.11 4.69 8.66
C VAL A 81 -11.71 5.01 9.19
N GLY A 82 -11.61 5.82 10.24
CA GLY A 82 -10.31 6.15 10.85
C GLY A 82 -9.57 4.91 11.35
N LEU A 83 -10.27 3.96 11.98
CA LEU A 83 -9.70 2.69 12.41
C LEU A 83 -9.22 1.84 11.22
N CYS A 84 -10.02 1.72 10.15
CA CYS A 84 -9.58 1.02 8.94
C CYS A 84 -8.32 1.65 8.33
N TYR A 85 -8.26 2.98 8.24
CA TYR A 85 -7.06 3.69 7.78
C TYR A 85 -5.86 3.43 8.69
N SER A 86 -6.05 3.52 10.00
CA SER A 86 -4.98 3.24 10.96
C SER A 86 -4.47 1.81 10.86
N GLU A 87 -5.35 0.82 10.64
CA GLU A 87 -4.98 -0.57 10.48
C GLU A 87 -4.19 -0.81 9.19
N MET A 88 -4.70 -0.31 8.06
CA MET A 88 -4.04 -0.40 6.75
C MET A 88 -2.64 0.23 6.76
N MET A 89 -2.46 1.35 7.45
CA MET A 89 -1.18 2.05 7.58
C MET A 89 -0.30 1.51 8.72
N SER A 90 -0.83 0.65 9.61
CA SER A 90 -0.08 0.14 10.76
C SER A 90 0.98 -0.86 10.36
N PHE A 91 0.79 -1.54 9.22
CA PHE A 91 1.75 -2.50 8.69
C PHE A 91 2.04 -3.69 9.66
N LYS A 92 1.29 -3.83 10.76
CA LYS A 92 1.54 -4.83 11.81
C LYS A 92 0.82 -6.15 11.57
N VAL A 93 -0.45 -6.08 11.18
CA VAL A 93 -1.34 -7.22 11.00
C VAL A 93 -2.36 -6.85 9.92
N GLY A 94 -2.78 -7.84 9.13
CA GLY A 94 -3.95 -7.71 8.27
C GLY A 94 -3.62 -7.56 6.80
N SER A 95 -4.46 -6.80 6.10
CA SER A 95 -4.34 -6.60 4.66
C SER A 95 -3.55 -5.34 4.34
N HIS A 96 -2.66 -5.43 3.35
CA HIS A 96 -1.83 -4.33 2.88
C HIS A 96 -2.18 -3.97 1.45
N LEU A 97 -1.80 -2.76 1.05
CA LEU A 97 -1.87 -2.33 -0.33
C LEU A 97 -0.68 -2.89 -1.10
N PHE A 98 -0.98 -3.55 -2.20
CA PHE A 98 0.00 -4.07 -3.14
C PHE A 98 -0.25 -3.48 -4.50
N LEU A 99 0.85 -3.26 -5.22
CA LEU A 99 0.83 -2.97 -6.63
C LEU A 99 1.45 -4.14 -7.38
N LYS A 100 0.70 -4.75 -8.28
CA LYS A 100 1.14 -5.92 -9.04
C LYS A 100 0.83 -5.76 -10.51
N PRO A 101 1.73 -6.17 -11.43
CA PRO A 101 1.40 -6.19 -12.86
C PRO A 101 0.14 -7.02 -13.11
N ALA A 102 -0.77 -6.51 -13.94
CA ALA A 102 -1.98 -7.23 -14.30
C ALA A 102 -1.61 -8.54 -15.04
N PRO A 103 -2.07 -9.71 -14.55
CA PRO A 103 -1.86 -10.97 -15.25
C PRO A 103 -2.41 -10.93 -16.68
N ARG A 104 -1.71 -11.59 -17.60
CA ARG A 104 -2.13 -11.67 -19.03
C ARG A 104 -3.53 -12.26 -19.21
N SER A 105 -3.96 -13.13 -18.30
CA SER A 105 -5.31 -13.70 -18.27
C SER A 105 -6.42 -12.66 -18.10
N LEU A 106 -6.10 -11.47 -17.57
CA LEU A 106 -7.05 -10.40 -17.30
C LEU A 106 -7.05 -9.31 -18.38
N TRP A 107 -6.10 -9.32 -19.31
CA TRP A 107 -6.03 -8.31 -20.36
C TRP A 107 -7.26 -8.38 -21.27
N GLY A 108 -7.84 -7.22 -21.55
CA GLY A 108 -9.09 -7.06 -22.29
C GLY A 108 -10.34 -7.32 -21.45
N LEU A 109 -10.23 -7.91 -20.25
CA LEU A 109 -11.41 -8.13 -19.39
C LEU A 109 -11.85 -6.81 -18.75
N PRO A 110 -13.17 -6.58 -18.60
CA PRO A 110 -13.69 -5.49 -17.80
C PRO A 110 -13.24 -5.60 -16.34
N PHE A 111 -12.87 -4.47 -15.73
CA PHE A 111 -12.40 -4.39 -14.35
C PHE A 111 -13.33 -5.10 -13.36
N GLY A 112 -14.65 -4.95 -13.51
CA GLY A 112 -15.61 -5.61 -12.62
C GLY A 112 -15.60 -7.14 -12.70
N GLN A 113 -15.22 -7.70 -13.86
CA GLN A 113 -15.05 -9.13 -14.06
C GLN A 113 -13.70 -9.60 -13.49
N ALA A 114 -12.65 -8.79 -13.66
CA ALA A 114 -11.35 -9.04 -13.08
C ALA A 114 -11.36 -9.05 -11.54
N CYS A 115 -12.19 -8.21 -10.89
CA CYS A 115 -12.38 -8.27 -9.45
C CYS A 115 -12.81 -9.66 -8.94
N GLN A 116 -13.56 -10.43 -9.75
CA GLN A 116 -14.02 -11.77 -9.39
C GLN A 116 -12.91 -12.82 -9.44
N ALA A 117 -11.77 -12.49 -10.07
CA ALA A 117 -10.62 -13.38 -10.22
C ALA A 117 -9.76 -13.49 -8.94
N PHE A 118 -10.05 -12.67 -7.93
CA PHE A 118 -9.32 -12.57 -6.67
C PHE A 118 -10.25 -12.82 -5.48
N PRO A 119 -10.51 -14.08 -5.11
CA PRO A 119 -11.40 -14.41 -3.99
C PRO A 119 -10.87 -13.97 -2.63
N HIS A 120 -9.56 -13.77 -2.49
CA HIS A 120 -8.90 -13.43 -1.23
C HIS A 120 -8.26 -12.04 -1.22
N ALA A 121 -8.42 -11.27 -2.30
CA ALA A 121 -7.96 -9.88 -2.39
C ALA A 121 -9.06 -8.95 -2.89
N VAL A 122 -9.04 -7.71 -2.43
CA VAL A 122 -9.91 -6.65 -2.95
C VAL A 122 -9.16 -5.85 -4.00
N VAL A 123 -9.60 -5.93 -5.25
CA VAL A 123 -9.06 -5.09 -6.33
C VAL A 123 -9.64 -3.68 -6.21
N LEU A 124 -8.80 -2.73 -5.82
CA LEU A 124 -9.18 -1.35 -5.55
C LEU A 124 -9.04 -0.45 -6.79
N GLY A 125 -8.10 -0.75 -7.67
CA GLY A 125 -7.82 0.13 -8.79
C GLY A 125 -6.85 -0.39 -9.82
N LEU A 126 -6.58 0.48 -10.79
CA LEU A 126 -5.60 0.29 -11.85
C LEU A 126 -4.57 1.42 -11.77
N ALA A 127 -3.30 1.11 -12.00
CA ALA A 127 -2.25 2.09 -12.22
C ALA A 127 -1.53 1.76 -13.52
N GLN A 128 -1.11 2.79 -14.23
CA GLN A 128 -0.28 2.64 -15.42
C GLN A 128 1.15 2.99 -15.08
N ASP A 129 2.05 2.11 -15.51
CA ASP A 129 3.48 2.39 -15.53
C ASP A 129 3.75 3.29 -16.74
N VAL A 130 3.93 4.58 -16.47
CA VAL A 130 4.25 5.59 -17.48
C VAL A 130 5.67 6.06 -17.20
N ASP A 131 6.56 5.95 -18.20
CA ASP A 131 7.96 6.39 -18.11
C ASP A 131 8.78 5.79 -16.96
N GLY A 132 8.41 4.59 -16.48
CA GLY A 132 9.10 3.90 -15.38
C GLY A 132 8.64 4.35 -13.99
N GLY A 133 7.60 5.18 -13.91
CA GLY A 133 6.93 5.60 -12.68
C GLY A 133 5.51 5.05 -12.58
N LEU A 134 5.21 4.37 -11.46
CA LEU A 134 3.91 3.73 -11.21
C LEU A 134 2.81 4.69 -10.71
N PHE A 135 3.17 5.90 -10.30
CA PHE A 135 2.27 6.88 -9.70
C PHE A 135 2.57 8.30 -10.21
N HIS A 136 2.39 8.53 -11.50
CA HIS A 136 2.26 9.89 -12.00
C HIS A 136 0.85 10.41 -11.71
N GLU A 137 0.73 11.72 -11.50
CA GLU A 137 -0.55 12.36 -11.29
C GLU A 137 -1.46 12.08 -12.50
N GLY A 138 -2.56 11.36 -12.27
CA GLY A 138 -3.47 10.91 -13.32
C GLY A 138 -3.19 9.53 -13.94
N SER A 139 -2.07 8.86 -13.62
CA SER A 139 -1.76 7.50 -14.12
C SER A 139 -2.39 6.39 -13.30
N SER A 140 -2.92 6.70 -12.11
CA SER A 140 -3.65 5.77 -11.26
C SER A 140 -5.12 6.15 -11.11
N THR A 141 -5.98 5.14 -11.18
CA THR A 141 -7.41 5.27 -10.97
C THR A 141 -7.84 4.31 -9.87
N LEU A 142 -8.15 4.85 -8.69
CA LEU A 142 -8.87 4.13 -7.65
C LEU A 142 -10.36 4.08 -8.00
N VAL A 143 -10.98 2.93 -7.80
CA VAL A 143 -12.36 2.64 -8.20
C VAL A 143 -12.63 2.88 -9.71
N PRO A 144 -11.93 2.18 -10.62
CA PRO A 144 -12.21 2.20 -12.05
C PRO A 144 -13.66 1.89 -12.37
N ARG A 145 -14.11 2.31 -13.55
CA ARG A 145 -15.42 1.90 -14.05
C ARG A 145 -15.44 0.38 -14.23
N ARG A 146 -16.52 -0.29 -13.83
CA ARG A 146 -16.65 -1.76 -13.97
C ARG A 146 -16.46 -2.25 -15.40
N THR A 147 -16.73 -1.41 -16.39
CA THR A 147 -16.59 -1.71 -17.82
C THR A 147 -15.21 -1.36 -18.39
N GLN A 148 -14.33 -0.71 -17.62
CA GLN A 148 -12.99 -0.35 -18.07
C GLN A 148 -12.19 -1.64 -18.32
N ALA A 149 -11.74 -1.83 -19.55
CA ALA A 149 -10.94 -3.00 -19.91
C ALA A 149 -9.51 -2.82 -19.38
N ILE A 150 -8.99 -3.86 -18.73
CA ILE A 150 -7.61 -3.92 -18.27
C ILE A 150 -6.68 -4.06 -19.48
N GLN A 151 -5.65 -3.23 -19.58
CA GLN A 151 -4.71 -3.22 -20.69
C GLN A 151 -3.38 -3.91 -20.32
N ALA A 152 -2.59 -4.20 -21.35
CA ALA A 152 -1.20 -4.59 -21.15
C ALA A 152 -0.41 -3.40 -20.57
N GLY A 153 0.39 -3.65 -19.53
CA GLY A 153 1.12 -2.60 -18.81
C GLY A 153 0.39 -2.05 -17.58
N ASP A 154 -0.93 -2.30 -17.47
CA ASP A 154 -1.66 -1.96 -16.25
C ASP A 154 -1.13 -2.77 -15.06
N HIS A 155 -1.15 -2.13 -13.91
CA HIS A 155 -0.91 -2.69 -12.59
C HIS A 155 -2.20 -2.66 -11.78
N LEU A 156 -2.47 -3.73 -11.05
CA LEU A 156 -3.60 -3.82 -10.13
C LEU A 156 -3.19 -3.26 -8.76
N VAL A 157 -4.02 -2.36 -8.24
CA VAL A 157 -3.97 -1.94 -6.83
C VAL A 157 -4.84 -2.91 -6.03
N LEU A 158 -4.21 -3.68 -5.14
CA LEU A 158 -4.83 -4.78 -4.42
C LEU A 158 -4.73 -4.54 -2.91
N LEU A 159 -5.81 -4.83 -2.17
CA LEU A 159 -5.78 -4.95 -0.72
C LEU A 159 -5.93 -6.43 -0.36
N ALA A 160 -4.88 -7.02 0.19
CA ALA A 160 -4.82 -8.46 0.48
C ALA A 160 -3.90 -8.75 1.66
N THR A 161 -3.91 -9.96 2.20
CA THR A 161 -2.74 -10.44 2.94
C THR A 161 -1.68 -10.93 1.95
N THR A 162 -0.41 -10.95 2.36
CA THR A 162 0.70 -11.40 1.51
C THR A 162 0.51 -12.82 1.00
N LYS A 163 0.06 -13.72 1.88
CA LYS A 163 -0.17 -15.13 1.54
C LYS A 163 -1.29 -15.28 0.51
N ASP A 164 -2.42 -14.61 0.77
CA ASP A 164 -3.60 -14.67 -0.09
C ASP A 164 -3.29 -14.14 -1.50
N LEU A 165 -2.49 -13.07 -1.57
CA LEU A 165 -2.07 -12.49 -2.83
C LEU A 165 -1.25 -13.46 -3.67
N ASP A 166 -0.31 -14.18 -3.07
CA ASP A 166 0.53 -15.14 -3.79
C ASP A 166 -0.28 -16.32 -4.33
N ASP A 167 -1.24 -16.82 -3.55
CA ASP A 167 -2.13 -17.92 -3.95
C ASP A 167 -3.06 -17.50 -5.11
N ASP A 168 -3.64 -16.30 -5.03
CA ASP A 168 -4.47 -15.74 -6.10
C ASP A 168 -3.63 -15.51 -7.38
N MET A 169 -2.44 -14.91 -7.27
CA MET A 169 -1.57 -14.63 -8.41
C MET A 169 -1.04 -15.92 -9.09
N ARG A 170 -0.74 -16.97 -8.32
CA ARG A 170 -0.37 -18.28 -8.88
C ARG A 170 -1.51 -18.91 -9.65
N SER A 171 -2.73 -18.80 -9.13
CA SER A 171 -3.94 -19.31 -9.79
C SER A 171 -4.19 -18.63 -11.14
N GLN A 172 -3.86 -17.34 -11.27
CA GLN A 172 -3.93 -16.61 -12.53
C GLN A 172 -2.85 -16.99 -13.54
N ARG A 173 -1.66 -17.42 -13.07
CA ARG A 173 -0.56 -17.87 -13.95
C ARG A 173 -0.76 -19.29 -14.49
N ALA A 174 -1.39 -20.17 -13.71
CA ALA A 174 -1.58 -21.57 -14.07
C ALA A 174 -2.77 -21.84 -15.01
N GLY A 175 -3.60 -20.84 -15.29
CA GLY A 175 -4.79 -20.99 -16.12
C GLY A 175 -4.49 -20.93 -17.64
N PRO A 176 -5.11 -21.78 -18.48
CA PRO A 176 -5.13 -21.54 -19.93
C PRO A 176 -5.91 -20.25 -20.25
N ALA A 177 -5.62 -19.66 -21.42
CA ALA A 177 -6.19 -18.40 -21.90
C ALA A 177 -7.70 -18.30 -21.61
N THR A 178 -8.06 -17.28 -20.83
CA THR A 178 -9.17 -17.29 -19.86
C THR A 178 -10.54 -16.98 -20.47
N GLY A 179 -10.74 -17.25 -21.76
CA GLY A 179 -12.05 -17.14 -22.40
C GLY A 179 -13.08 -18.13 -21.85
N ASP A 180 -12.65 -19.34 -21.49
CA ASP A 180 -13.57 -20.45 -21.18
C ASP A 180 -13.90 -20.60 -19.69
N ARG A 181 -12.97 -20.24 -18.80
CA ARG A 181 -13.19 -20.35 -17.34
C ARG A 181 -14.15 -19.30 -16.79
N VAL A 182 -14.07 -18.08 -17.29
CA VAL A 182 -14.99 -17.01 -16.85
C VAL A 182 -16.39 -17.24 -17.42
N LYS A 183 -16.50 -17.77 -18.65
CA LYS A 183 -17.78 -18.26 -19.18
C LYS A 183 -18.34 -19.42 -18.36
N ALA A 184 -17.51 -20.36 -17.89
CA ALA A 184 -17.95 -21.46 -17.04
C ALA A 184 -18.41 -20.99 -15.64
N ALA A 185 -17.69 -20.05 -15.02
CA ALA A 185 -18.09 -19.46 -13.74
C ALA A 185 -19.39 -18.63 -13.87
N LEU A 186 -19.54 -17.87 -14.97
CA LEU A 186 -20.76 -17.11 -15.26
C LEU A 186 -21.95 -18.04 -15.60
N SER A 187 -21.72 -19.13 -16.33
CA SER A 187 -22.75 -20.13 -16.64
C SER A 187 -23.28 -20.83 -15.38
N ASN A 188 -22.44 -20.98 -14.34
CA ASN A 188 -22.87 -21.56 -13.06
C ASN A 188 -23.51 -20.53 -12.12
N SER A 189 -23.27 -19.23 -12.31
CA SER A 189 -23.88 -18.17 -11.48
C SER A 189 -25.38 -17.94 -11.74
N HIS A 190 -25.91 -18.44 -12.86
CA HIS A 190 -27.35 -18.36 -13.17
C HIS A 190 -28.23 -19.39 -12.43
N LEU A 191 -27.65 -20.27 -11.61
CA LEU A 191 -28.36 -21.33 -10.86
C LEU A 191 -28.58 -21.01 -9.37
N MET A 192 -28.26 -19.80 -8.91
CA MET A 192 -28.47 -19.37 -7.52
C MET A 192 -29.38 -18.13 -7.44
N SER A 193 -30.56 -18.16 -8.06
CA SER A 193 -31.67 -17.28 -7.72
C SER A 193 -32.41 -17.85 -6.51
N GLY A 194 -31.94 -17.55 -5.30
CA GLY A 194 -32.50 -18.20 -4.11
C GLY A 194 -32.06 -17.65 -2.76
N LEU A 195 -31.75 -16.36 -2.63
CA LEU A 195 -31.62 -15.73 -1.31
C LEU A 195 -32.50 -14.48 -1.26
N SER A 196 -33.72 -14.70 -0.80
CA SER A 196 -34.70 -13.68 -0.44
C SER A 196 -34.17 -12.90 0.77
N ALA A 197 -33.89 -11.61 0.57
CA ALA A 197 -33.61 -10.69 1.65
C ALA A 197 -34.91 -10.44 2.43
N ARG A 198 -35.07 -11.12 3.57
CA ARG A 198 -36.10 -10.77 4.56
C ARG A 198 -35.71 -9.45 5.22
N ILE A 199 -36.36 -8.36 4.79
CA ILE A 199 -36.39 -7.10 5.51
C ILE A 199 -37.15 -7.33 6.82
N ILE A 200 -36.43 -7.42 7.94
CA ILE A 200 -37.02 -7.40 9.27
C ILE A 200 -37.43 -5.96 9.55
N LYS A 201 -38.73 -5.67 9.45
CA LYS A 201 -39.33 -4.46 10.06
C LYS A 201 -39.26 -4.63 11.57
N HIS A 202 -38.38 -3.87 12.22
CA HIS A 202 -38.38 -3.73 13.67
C HIS A 202 -39.51 -2.78 14.09
N GLN A 203 -40.54 -3.33 14.74
CA GLN A 203 -41.49 -2.57 15.54
C GLN A 203 -40.80 -2.06 16.81
N SER A 204 -41.13 -0.84 17.18
CA SER A 204 -40.70 -0.16 18.41
C SER A 204 -41.25 -0.85 19.66
N GLY A 205 -40.39 -1.15 20.63
CA GLY A 205 -40.84 -1.52 21.96
C GLY A 205 -39.69 -1.93 22.88
N GLY A 206 -39.42 -1.10 23.89
CA GLY A 206 -38.73 -1.49 25.13
C GLY A 206 -37.20 -1.41 25.13
N ALA A 207 -36.66 -0.48 25.90
CA ALA A 207 -35.23 -0.40 26.21
C ALA A 207 -34.79 -1.50 27.18
N PRO A 208 -33.59 -2.09 26.96
CA PRO A 208 -32.70 -2.41 28.06
C PRO A 208 -31.27 -1.88 27.80
N GLY A 209 -30.57 -1.58 28.91
CA GLY A 209 -29.35 -0.77 28.96
C GLY A 209 -28.07 -1.35 28.32
N PRO A 210 -26.94 -0.61 28.42
CA PRO A 210 -25.73 -0.89 27.65
C PRO A 210 -24.93 -2.05 28.23
N THR A 211 -24.90 -3.18 27.51
CA THR A 211 -23.99 -4.29 27.79
C THR A 211 -22.69 -4.08 27.01
N THR A 212 -21.69 -3.51 27.67
CA THR A 212 -20.31 -3.46 27.16
C THR A 212 -19.73 -4.88 27.14
N THR A 213 -19.56 -5.45 25.94
CA THR A 213 -18.80 -6.68 25.76
C THR A 213 -17.31 -6.32 25.65
N PRO A 214 -16.42 -6.95 26.46
CA PRO A 214 -14.99 -6.68 26.36
C PRO A 214 -14.41 -7.36 25.11
N TRP A 215 -13.66 -6.58 24.33
CA TRP A 215 -12.90 -7.07 23.18
C TRP A 215 -11.85 -8.08 23.65
N ARG A 216 -11.95 -9.30 23.13
CA ARG A 216 -11.05 -10.42 23.46
C ARG A 216 -9.70 -10.18 22.79
N SER A 217 -8.67 -9.96 23.60
CA SER A 217 -7.27 -9.89 23.16
C SER A 217 -6.89 -11.18 22.44
N VAL A 218 -6.53 -11.07 21.16
CA VAL A 218 -5.96 -12.15 20.36
C VAL A 218 -4.44 -12.05 20.47
N SER A 219 -3.81 -13.12 20.95
CA SER A 219 -2.36 -13.23 21.08
C SER A 219 -1.69 -13.11 19.70
N PRO A 220 -0.58 -12.36 19.55
CA PRO A 220 0.11 -12.25 18.27
C PRO A 220 0.84 -13.57 17.97
N GLY A 221 0.26 -14.35 17.05
CA GLY A 221 0.94 -15.48 16.43
C GLY A 221 2.00 -14.97 15.47
N ARG A 222 3.25 -15.40 15.69
CA ARG A 222 4.38 -15.18 14.77
C ARG A 222 4.07 -15.83 13.42
N ALA A 223 3.74 -15.02 12.43
CA ALA A 223 3.68 -15.42 11.04
C ALA A 223 4.80 -14.69 10.29
N SER A 224 5.74 -15.46 9.74
CA SER A 224 6.80 -14.95 8.86
C SER A 224 6.21 -14.62 7.50
N LEU A 225 6.31 -13.37 7.08
CA LEU A 225 5.87 -12.89 5.78
C LEU A 225 7.05 -12.91 4.80
N PRO A 226 6.89 -13.36 3.54
CA PRO A 226 7.84 -13.05 2.49
C PRO A 226 7.32 -11.83 1.71
N LEU A 227 8.04 -10.72 1.75
CA LEU A 227 7.74 -9.55 0.93
C LEU A 227 9.04 -8.93 0.43
N THR A 228 8.97 -8.38 -0.78
CA THR A 228 10.04 -8.07 -1.75
C THR A 228 10.48 -9.28 -2.58
N ASP A 229 11.03 -9.00 -3.77
CA ASP A 229 11.25 -9.88 -4.93
C ASP A 229 12.22 -11.07 -4.70
N GLY A 230 12.33 -11.53 -3.45
CA GLY A 230 13.31 -12.49 -2.93
C GLY A 230 14.74 -11.96 -2.91
N LYS A 231 14.99 -10.78 -3.47
CA LYS A 231 16.34 -10.22 -3.62
C LYS A 231 16.70 -9.35 -2.41
N PRO A 232 17.81 -9.66 -1.73
CA PRO A 232 18.38 -8.81 -0.69
C PRO A 232 18.47 -7.34 -1.14
N LYS A 233 18.01 -6.43 -0.28
CA LYS A 233 18.06 -5.00 -0.50
C LYS A 233 19.09 -4.33 0.43
N LEU A 234 19.67 -3.24 -0.04
CA LEU A 234 20.45 -2.31 0.78
C LEU A 234 19.58 -1.08 1.03
N VAL A 235 19.22 -0.84 2.29
CA VAL A 235 18.48 0.34 2.75
C VAL A 235 19.41 1.24 3.54
N ILE A 236 19.47 2.52 3.15
CA ILE A 236 20.27 3.52 3.85
C ILE A 236 19.31 4.51 4.49
N MET A 237 19.41 4.66 5.82
CA MET A 237 18.60 5.59 6.59
C MET A 237 19.49 6.72 7.10
N VAL A 238 19.21 7.94 6.67
CA VAL A 238 19.98 9.14 7.06
C VAL A 238 19.13 10.00 7.98
N GLY A 239 19.67 10.36 9.15
CA GLY A 239 18.98 11.20 10.13
C GLY A 239 17.86 10.49 10.88
N CYS A 240 17.98 9.17 11.11
CA CYS A 240 17.01 8.43 11.91
C CYS A 240 17.04 8.90 13.38
N PRO A 241 15.92 9.38 13.94
CA PRO A 241 15.86 9.75 15.36
C PRO A 241 16.11 8.55 16.27
N LEU A 242 16.77 8.76 17.42
CA LEU A 242 17.09 7.71 18.39
C LEU A 242 15.84 7.12 19.09
N ASP A 243 14.71 7.81 19.00
CA ASP A 243 13.43 7.49 19.63
C ASP A 243 12.49 6.65 18.74
N PHE A 244 13.02 5.99 17.71
CA PHE A 244 12.32 5.02 16.87
C PHE A 244 12.71 3.55 17.18
N PRO A 245 12.51 3.04 18.42
CA PRO A 245 12.98 1.71 18.81
C PRO A 245 12.31 0.56 18.06
N HIS A 246 11.18 0.83 17.38
CA HIS A 246 10.41 -0.17 16.65
C HIS A 246 10.61 -0.12 15.13
N LEU A 247 11.33 0.88 14.60
CA LEU A 247 11.47 1.04 13.16
C LEU A 247 12.24 -0.11 12.54
N LEU A 248 13.35 -0.51 13.15
CA LEU A 248 14.14 -1.66 12.70
C LEU A 248 13.33 -2.96 12.75
N ALA A 249 12.57 -3.17 13.83
CA ALA A 249 11.69 -4.33 13.95
C ALA A 249 10.57 -4.34 12.90
N GLN A 250 10.13 -3.16 12.45
CA GLN A 250 9.19 -3.05 11.34
C GLN A 250 9.87 -3.32 9.99
N LEU A 251 11.07 -2.78 9.75
CA LEU A 251 11.84 -3.04 8.53
C LEU A 251 12.13 -4.53 8.35
N ASP A 252 12.38 -5.27 9.43
CA ASP A 252 12.54 -6.74 9.39
C ASP A 252 11.32 -7.49 8.84
N LEU A 253 10.11 -6.90 8.94
CA LEU A 253 8.90 -7.48 8.35
C LEU A 253 8.80 -7.24 6.84
N TYR A 254 9.54 -6.26 6.32
CA TYR A 254 9.45 -5.78 4.93
C TYR A 254 10.63 -6.18 4.07
N LEU A 255 11.79 -6.34 4.68
CA LEU A 255 13.02 -6.64 3.95
C LEU A 255 13.16 -8.15 3.78
N SER A 256 13.48 -8.58 2.55
CA SER A 256 13.81 -9.98 2.30
C SER A 256 15.03 -10.40 3.12
N VAL A 257 15.10 -11.68 3.48
CA VAL A 257 16.26 -12.29 4.16
C VAL A 257 17.56 -11.93 3.41
N GLY A 258 18.56 -11.46 4.17
CA GLY A 258 19.85 -11.03 3.62
C GLY A 258 19.94 -9.54 3.26
N SER A 259 18.84 -8.79 3.38
CA SER A 259 18.89 -7.33 3.26
C SER A 259 19.71 -6.69 4.38
N THR A 260 20.30 -5.54 4.08
CA THR A 260 21.14 -4.77 5.02
C THR A 260 20.57 -3.37 5.20
N VAL A 261 20.53 -2.91 6.44
CA VAL A 261 20.08 -1.55 6.81
C VAL A 261 21.26 -0.82 7.42
N HIS A 262 21.64 0.32 6.82
CA HIS A 262 22.67 1.19 7.35
C HIS A 262 22.01 2.45 7.91
N ILE A 263 22.19 2.70 9.21
CA ILE A 263 21.74 3.94 9.83
C ILE A 263 22.94 4.89 9.91
N LEU A 264 22.80 6.06 9.29
CA LEU A 264 23.75 7.16 9.33
C LEU A 264 23.11 8.27 10.16
N SER A 265 23.58 8.41 11.40
CA SER A 265 23.19 9.46 12.34
C SER A 265 23.99 10.74 12.13
#